data_AF-A0A523VIJ1-F1
#
_entry.id   AF-A0A523VIJ1-F1
#
_cell.length_a   1.000
_cell.length_b   1.000
_cell.length_c   1.000
_cell.angle_alpha   90.00
_cell.angle_beta   90.00
_cell.angle_gamma   90.00
#
_symmetry.space_group_name_H-M   'P 1'
#
loop_
_entity.id
_entity.type
_entity.pdbx_description
1 polymer ?
#
loop_
_entity_poly.entity_id
_entity_poly.type
_entity_poly.pdbx_seq_one_letter_code
_entity_poly.pdbx_strand_id
1 'polypeptide(L)' 'MFLVSGFLQTVILLSLFLPIILVWLFALADLFIRRDLRAGARVVWLLVIVLVPLLGPLVYLVLRVTTPSEEWRG' A
#
# COMPACT_ATOMS: atom_id res chain seq x y z
N MET A 1 -25.64 13.59 14.24
CA MET A 1 -25.02 13.81 12.91
C MET A 1 -23.54 13.43 12.89
N PHE A 2 -22.70 13.90 13.84
CA PHE A 2 -21.26 13.55 13.91
C PHE A 2 -20.91 12.07 14.19
N LEU A 3 -21.75 11.34 14.95
CA LEU A 3 -21.51 9.92 15.26
C LEU A 3 -21.70 9.02 14.03
N VAL A 4 -22.71 9.30 13.22
CA VAL A 4 -23.01 8.55 11.99
C VAL A 4 -21.91 8.75 10.96
N SER A 5 -21.39 9.98 10.80
CA SER A 5 -20.28 10.24 9.88
C SER A 5 -18.99 9.53 10.31
N GLY A 6 -18.64 9.52 11.59
CA GLY A 6 -17.44 8.84 12.08
C GLY A 6 -17.51 7.31 11.95
N PHE A 7 -18.67 6.73 12.27
CA PHE A 7 -18.89 5.29 12.10
C PHE A 7 -18.82 4.87 10.63
N LEU A 8 -19.55 5.55 9.74
CA LEU A 8 -19.56 5.24 8.32
C LEU A 8 -18.19 5.43 7.68
N GLN A 9 -17.46 6.49 8.03
CA GLN A 9 -16.08 6.70 7.57
C GLN A 9 -15.18 5.53 7.97
N THR A 10 -15.26 5.08 9.23
CA THR A 10 -14.46 3.94 9.70
C THR A 10 -14.82 2.66 8.95
N VAL A 11 -16.11 2.37 8.77
CA VAL A 11 -16.57 1.18 8.03
C VAL A 11 -16.11 1.22 6.57
N ILE A 12 -16.22 2.37 5.90
CA ILE A 12 -15.79 2.53 4.50
C ILE A 12 -14.28 2.33 4.39
N LEU A 13 -13.48 2.96 5.25
CA LEU A 13 -12.03 2.80 5.26
C LEU A 13 -11.67 1.33 5.53
N LEU A 14 -12.28 0.71 6.53
CA LEU A 14 -12.00 -0.68 6.89
C LEU A 14 -12.39 -1.63 5.74
N SER A 15 -13.55 -1.46 5.12
CA SER A 15 -13.95 -2.25 3.94
C SER A 15 -13.00 -2.12 2.76
N LEU A 16 -12.38 -0.95 2.56
CA LEU A 16 -11.43 -0.74 1.46
C LEU A 16 -10.03 -1.31 1.79
N PHE A 17 -9.52 -1.03 2.99
CA PHE A 17 -8.15 -1.38 3.38
C PHE A 17 -8.01 -2.82 3.85
N LEU A 18 -9.04 -3.38 4.51
CA LEU A 18 -8.99 -4.75 5.03
C LEU A 18 -8.69 -5.80 3.94
N PRO A 19 -9.39 -5.87 2.79
CA PRO A 19 -9.08 -6.88 1.78
C PRO A 19 -7.66 -6.72 1.21
N ILE A 20 -7.18 -5.48 1.06
CA ILE A 20 -5.82 -5.18 0.59
C ILE A 20 -4.78 -5.71 1.59
N ILE A 21 -4.97 -5.42 2.88
CA ILE A 21 -4.10 -5.91 3.96
C ILE A 21 -4.14 -7.43 4.03
N LEU A 22 -5.32 -8.04 3.93
CA LEU A 22 -5.48 -9.49 3.97
C LEU A 22 -4.75 -10.19 2.82
N VAL A 23 -4.91 -9.71 1.59
CA VAL A 23 -4.19 -10.26 0.42
C VAL A 23 -2.68 -10.10 0.59
N TRP A 24 -2.23 -8.96 1.10
CA TRP A 24 -0.81 -8.71 1.34
C TRP A 24 -0.21 -9.65 2.41
N LEU A 25 -0.90 -9.80 3.55
CA LEU A 25 -0.48 -10.73 4.61
C LEU A 25 -0.56 -12.19 4.14
N PHE A 26 -1.57 -12.55 3.36
CA PHE A 26 -1.71 -13.89 2.80
C PHE A 26 -0.58 -14.20 1.82
N ALA A 27 -0.19 -13.25 0.95
CA ALA A 27 0.94 -13.42 0.04
C ALA A 27 2.26 -13.59 0.80
N LEU A 28 2.48 -12.83 1.88
CA LEU A 28 3.63 -13.01 2.77
C LEU A 28 3.63 -14.41 3.39
N ALA A 29 2.51 -14.84 3.97
CA ALA A 29 2.40 -16.16 4.58
C ALA A 29 2.61 -17.30 3.56
N ASP A 30 1.98 -17.20 2.39
CA ASP A 30 2.12 -18.16 1.28
C ASP A 30 3.59 -18.33 0.87
N LEU A 31 4.34 -17.23 0.79
CA LEU A 31 5.77 -17.28 0.46
C LEU A 31 6.60 -18.09 1.46
N PHE A 32 6.27 -18.03 2.75
CA PHE A 32 6.99 -18.76 3.80
C PHE A 32 6.51 -20.22 3.93
N ILE A 33 5.25 -20.50 3.61
CA ILE A 33 4.69 -21.86 3.64
C ILE A 33 5.22 -22.69 2.47
N ARG A 34 5.43 -22.07 1.30
CA ARG A 34 5.96 -22.73 0.09
C ARG A 34 7.38 -23.26 0.29
N ARG A 35 7.54 -24.57 0.15
CA ARG A 35 8.84 -25.28 0.27
C ARG A 35 9.52 -25.57 -1.06
N ASP A 36 8.82 -25.38 -2.17
CA ASP A 36 9.24 -25.63 -3.55
C ASP A 36 10.10 -24.50 -4.15
N LEU A 37 10.17 -23.35 -3.48
CA LEU A 37 10.95 -22.19 -3.93
C LEU A 37 12.43 -22.29 -3.51
N ARG A 38 13.32 -22.14 -4.49
CA ARG A 38 14.76 -21.92 -4.25
C ARG A 38 14.96 -20.65 -3.41
N ALA A 39 15.97 -20.64 -2.54
CA ALA A 39 16.23 -19.54 -1.61
C ALA A 39 16.32 -18.16 -2.30
N GLY A 40 17.02 -18.06 -3.44
CA GLY A 40 17.11 -16.81 -4.20
C GLY A 40 15.76 -16.32 -4.75
N ALA A 41 14.94 -17.23 -5.28
CA ALA A 41 13.60 -16.89 -5.75
C ALA A 41 12.69 -16.39 -4.62
N ARG A 42 12.81 -16.99 -3.42
CA ARG A 42 12.09 -16.54 -2.23
C ARG A 42 12.44 -15.11 -1.85
N VAL A 43 13.73 -14.74 -1.88
CA VAL A 43 14.17 -13.37 -1.56
C VAL A 43 13.64 -12.36 -2.58
N VAL A 44 13.67 -12.69 -3.87
CA VAL A 44 13.12 -11.83 -4.93
C VAL A 44 11.62 -11.61 -4.71
N TRP A 45 10.85 -12.68 -4.46
CA TRP A 45 9.41 -12.55 -4.20
C TRP A 45 9.10 -11.78 -2.91
N LEU A 46 9.90 -11.96 -1.87
CA LEU A 46 9.75 -11.18 -0.64
C LEU A 46 9.91 -9.69 -0.92
N LEU A 47 10.93 -9.29 -1.67
CA LEU A 47 11.14 -7.91 -2.07
C LEU A 47 9.96 -7.40 -2.90
N VAL A 48 9.49 -8.17 -3.87
CA VAL A 48 8.32 -7.79 -4.70
C VAL A 48 7.09 -7.54 -3.81
N ILE A 49 6.74 -8.49 -2.92
CA ILE A 49 5.55 -8.38 -2.07
C ILE A 49 5.65 -7.19 -1.10
N VAL A 50 6.84 -6.91 -0.56
CA VAL A 50 7.07 -5.77 0.34
C VAL A 50 7.07 -4.43 -0.40
N LEU A 51 7.62 -4.37 -1.62
CA LEU A 51 7.78 -3.12 -2.36
C LEU A 51 6.52 -2.72 -3.13
N VAL A 52 5.69 -3.66 -3.60
CA VAL A 52 4.43 -3.39 -4.32
C VAL A 52 3.55 -2.31 -3.65
N PRO A 53 3.23 -2.36 -2.35
CA PRO A 53 2.41 -1.33 -1.70
C PRO A 53 3.08 0.06 -1.67
N LEU A 54 4.40 0.13 -1.83
CA LEU A 54 5.17 1.38 -1.86
C LEU A 54 5.24 1.99 -3.26
N LEU A 55 5.07 1.20 -4.32
CA LEU A 55 5.20 1.68 -5.70
C LEU A 55 4.22 2.80 -6.03
N GLY A 56 2.96 2.69 -5.61
CA GLY A 56 1.95 3.73 -5.84
C GLY A 56 2.35 5.09 -5.23
N PRO A 57 2.64 5.15 -3.92
CA PRO A 57 3.18 6.33 -3.28
C PRO A 57 4.47 6.84 -3.91
N LEU A 58 5.43 5.96 -4.21
CA LEU A 58 6.71 6.37 -4.83
C LEU A 58 6.50 7.00 -6.21
N VAL A 59 5.66 6.39 -7.05
CA VAL A 59 5.30 6.94 -8.36
C VAL A 59 4.60 8.29 -8.20
N TYR A 60 3.66 8.42 -7.25
CA TYR A 60 3.04 9.71 -6.95
C TYR A 60 4.07 10.76 -6.52
N LEU A 61 5.02 10.40 -5.65
CA LEU A 61 6.05 11.31 -5.15
C LEU A 61 7.04 11.75 -6.23
N VAL A 62 7.34 10.87 -7.19
CA VAL A 62 8.22 11.18 -8.32
C VAL A 62 7.47 12.02 -9.37
N LEU A 63 6.21 11.69 -9.65
CA LEU A 63 5.40 12.38 -10.66
C LEU A 63 4.73 13.65 -10.15
N ARG A 64 4.62 13.87 -8.84
CA ARG A 64 4.15 15.15 -8.32
C ARG A 64 5.16 16.20 -8.76
N VAL A 65 4.81 16.92 -9.82
CA VAL A 65 5.45 18.18 -10.16
C VAL A 65 5.36 19.01 -8.89
N THR A 66 6.51 19.42 -8.35
CA THR A 66 6.54 20.48 -7.37
C THR A 66 5.98 21.69 -8.10
N THR A 67 4.72 22.05 -7.87
CA THR A 67 4.26 23.38 -8.23
C THR A 67 5.27 24.31 -7.55
N PRO A 68 6.10 25.05 -8.30
CA PRO A 68 6.90 26.08 -7.68
C PRO A 68 5.93 26.95 -6.89
N SER A 69 6.35 27.39 -5.71
CA SER A 69 5.61 28.37 -4.94
C SER A 69 5.46 29.64 -5.79
N GLU A 70 4.49 29.67 -6.69
CA GLU A 70 4.10 30.88 -7.39
C GLU A 70 3.41 31.77 -6.35
N GLU A 71 4.24 32.67 -5.82
CA GLU A 71 4.10 34.06 -6.24
C GLU A 71 2.81 34.75 -5.76
N TRP A 72 2.25 34.36 -4.61
CA TRP A 72 1.34 35.21 -3.83
C TRP A 72 2.09 36.33 -3.05
N ARG A 73 3.10 36.93 -3.70
CA ARG A 73 3.84 38.15 -3.26
C ARG A 73 4.05 39.14 -4.41
N GLY A 74 3.17 39.16 -5.42
CA GLY A 74 3.15 40.16 -6.49
C GLY A 74 1.80 40.83 -6.60
#